data_AF-A0A2T2RAT4-F1
#
_entry.id   AF-A0A2T2RAT4-F1
#
_cell.length_a   1.000
_cell.length_b   1.000
_cell.length_c   1.000
_cell.angle_alpha   90.00
_cell.angle_beta   90.00
_cell.angle_gamma   90.00
#
_symmetry.space_group_name_H-M   'P 1'
#
loop_
_entity.id
_entity.type
_entity.pdbx_description
1 polymer ?
#
loop_
_entity_poly.entity_id
_entity_poly.type
_entity_poly.pdbx_seq_one_letter_code
_entity_poly.pdbx_strand_id
1 'polypeptide(L)'
;MSDEPNDFDDEGNDELARPLDRDEAASVRRDLDDLAAFRHTFAPEGYKGISVFCTDCAEEHYYGWDMLEENLQALLDSGTSPVHEPPFDPHPDDYIDWPYAQGYLDGLGDAGVPALPAPLPHSSGCPFCGVELPDGDGRTISFCPVCGMHLGTAKIVRVLLEQQGWSSERVAELLRSARLPPLRGLLADDDGEGEPS
;
A
#
# COMPACT_ATOMS: atom_id res chain seq x y z
N MET A 1 -0.71 -27.55 -58.74
CA MET A 1 -0.21 -26.85 -57.54
C MET A 1 -1.00 -25.56 -57.53
N SER A 2 -2.09 -25.55 -56.79
CA SER A 2 -3.00 -24.41 -56.68
C SER A 2 -2.89 -23.95 -55.24
N ASP A 3 -2.52 -22.67 -55.08
CA ASP A 3 -2.25 -22.01 -53.81
C ASP A 3 -3.44 -22.12 -52.86
N GLU A 4 -3.23 -22.78 -51.72
CA GLU A 4 -4.11 -22.70 -50.55
C GLU A 4 -3.90 -21.33 -49.90
N PRO A 5 -4.96 -20.55 -49.63
CA PRO A 5 -4.83 -19.38 -48.77
C PRO A 5 -4.56 -19.88 -47.34
N ASN A 6 -3.44 -19.42 -46.81
CA ASN A 6 -3.01 -19.71 -45.46
C ASN A 6 -3.91 -18.96 -44.47
N ASP A 7 -4.82 -19.67 -43.82
CA ASP A 7 -5.47 -19.26 -42.57
C ASP A 7 -4.36 -19.21 -41.50
N PHE A 8 -3.66 -18.09 -41.44
CA PHE A 8 -3.05 -17.68 -40.18
C PHE A 8 -4.13 -16.93 -39.42
N ASP A 9 -4.86 -17.66 -38.59
CA ASP A 9 -5.55 -17.11 -37.44
C ASP A 9 -4.50 -16.34 -36.63
N ASP A 10 -4.51 -15.01 -36.81
CA ASP A 10 -3.91 -14.06 -35.89
C ASP A 10 -4.71 -14.14 -34.59
N GLU A 11 -4.48 -15.19 -33.81
CA GLU A 11 -4.83 -15.25 -32.39
C GLU A 11 -3.90 -14.29 -31.65
N GLY A 12 -4.04 -13.00 -31.96
CA GLY A 12 -3.62 -11.93 -31.08
C GLY A 12 -4.31 -12.18 -29.75
N ASN A 13 -3.53 -12.60 -28.76
CA ASN A 13 -3.91 -12.70 -27.37
C ASN A 13 -4.31 -11.32 -26.86
N ASP A 14 -5.49 -10.87 -27.27
CA ASP A 14 -6.20 -9.71 -26.76
C ASP A 14 -6.70 -10.16 -25.38
N GLU A 15 -5.81 -10.10 -24.40
CA GLU A 15 -6.17 -10.14 -22.99
C GLU A 15 -7.00 -8.87 -22.74
N LEU A 16 -8.27 -8.94 -23.14
CA LEU A 16 -9.19 -7.81 -23.15
C LEU A 16 -9.20 -7.20 -21.75
N ALA A 17 -8.67 -5.98 -21.68
CA ALA A 17 -8.65 -5.14 -20.48
C ALA A 17 -9.96 -5.30 -19.71
N ARG A 18 -9.93 -6.06 -18.61
CA ARG A 18 -11.09 -6.23 -17.73
C ARG A 18 -10.88 -5.36 -16.51
N PRO A 19 -11.93 -4.65 -16.03
CA PRO A 19 -11.86 -4.02 -14.73
C PRO A 19 -11.41 -5.04 -13.67
N LEU A 20 -10.52 -4.60 -12.78
CA LEU A 20 -10.08 -5.41 -11.65
C LEU A 20 -11.29 -5.81 -10.81
N ASP A 21 -11.26 -7.03 -10.28
CA ASP A 21 -12.20 -7.41 -9.25
C ASP A 21 -11.93 -6.65 -7.93
N ARG A 22 -12.77 -6.87 -6.93
CA ARG A 22 -12.72 -6.16 -5.67
C ARG A 22 -11.39 -6.37 -4.93
N ASP A 23 -10.85 -7.58 -4.97
CA ASP A 23 -9.69 -7.97 -4.20
C ASP A 23 -8.42 -7.54 -4.95
N GLU A 24 -8.39 -7.71 -6.28
CA GLU A 24 -7.37 -7.17 -7.18
C GLU A 24 -7.23 -5.64 -7.00
N ALA A 25 -8.34 -4.90 -7.08
CA ALA A 25 -8.33 -3.45 -6.90
C ALA A 25 -7.91 -3.02 -5.49
N ALA A 26 -8.22 -3.83 -4.48
CA ALA A 26 -7.77 -3.54 -3.13
C ALA A 26 -6.26 -3.77 -2.93
N SER A 27 -5.70 -4.77 -3.60
CA SER A 27 -4.25 -5.00 -3.63
C SER A 27 -3.53 -3.82 -4.28
N VAL A 28 -3.97 -3.38 -5.46
CA VAL A 28 -3.30 -2.27 -6.17
C VAL A 28 -3.38 -0.94 -5.39
N ARG A 29 -4.49 -0.68 -4.68
CA ARG A 29 -4.57 0.48 -3.77
C ARG A 29 -3.58 0.40 -2.62
N ARG A 30 -3.29 -0.81 -2.12
CA ARG A 30 -2.26 -1.00 -1.09
C ARG A 30 -0.89 -0.73 -1.66
N ASP A 31 -0.60 -1.21 -2.86
CA ASP A 31 0.67 -0.95 -3.53
C ASP A 31 0.89 0.56 -3.75
N LEU A 32 -0.17 1.32 -4.06
CA LEU A 32 -0.11 2.79 -4.12
C LEU A 32 0.20 3.43 -2.76
N ASP A 33 -0.46 2.97 -1.68
CA ASP A 33 -0.19 3.44 -0.32
C ASP A 33 1.27 3.15 0.10
N ASP A 34 1.76 1.95 -0.19
CA ASP A 34 3.12 1.52 0.11
C ASP A 34 4.14 2.33 -0.71
N LEU A 35 3.88 2.52 -2.01
CA LEU A 35 4.70 3.35 -2.89
C LEU A 35 4.82 4.80 -2.40
N ALA A 36 3.71 5.38 -1.93
CA ALA A 36 3.72 6.73 -1.36
C ALA A 36 4.60 6.80 -0.10
N ALA A 37 4.54 5.78 0.76
CA ALA A 37 5.38 5.68 1.96
C ALA A 37 6.87 5.49 1.61
N PHE A 38 7.18 4.66 0.62
CA PHE A 38 8.53 4.48 0.12
C PHE A 38 9.08 5.79 -0.45
N ARG A 39 8.32 6.46 -1.32
CA ARG A 39 8.71 7.74 -1.91
C ARG A 39 9.01 8.78 -0.83
N HIS A 40 8.12 8.90 0.16
CA HIS A 40 8.32 9.84 1.26
C HIS A 40 9.62 9.56 2.04
N THR A 41 9.91 8.29 2.29
CA THR A 41 11.06 7.86 3.10
C THR A 41 12.38 7.95 2.33
N PHE A 42 12.40 7.54 1.07
CA PHE A 42 13.64 7.31 0.32
C PHE A 42 13.96 8.40 -0.71
N ALA A 43 12.96 9.13 -1.24
CA ALA A 43 13.25 10.21 -2.19
C ALA A 43 14.15 11.33 -1.59
N PRO A 44 14.01 11.73 -0.31
CA PRO A 44 14.92 12.70 0.31
C PRO A 44 16.38 12.25 0.38
N GLU A 45 16.62 10.93 0.43
CA GLU A 45 17.95 10.32 0.44
C GLU A 45 18.56 10.20 -0.98
N GLY A 46 17.82 10.61 -2.01
CA GLY A 46 18.29 10.67 -3.40
C GLY A 46 17.82 9.52 -4.29
N TYR A 47 17.03 8.58 -3.77
CA TYR A 47 16.46 7.50 -4.59
C TYR A 47 15.44 8.04 -5.60
N LYS A 48 15.52 7.54 -6.84
CA LYS A 48 14.70 7.96 -7.98
C LYS A 48 13.45 7.11 -8.16
N GLY A 49 13.37 5.96 -7.48
CA GLY A 49 12.30 5.00 -7.64
C GLY A 49 12.53 3.69 -6.92
N ILE A 50 11.82 2.65 -7.39
CA ILE A 50 11.84 1.30 -6.84
C ILE A 50 12.38 0.31 -7.88
N SER A 51 13.10 -0.71 -7.42
CA SER A 51 13.35 -1.92 -8.20
C SER A 51 12.43 -3.07 -7.75
N VAL A 52 11.93 -3.83 -8.73
CA VAL A 52 11.08 -5.01 -8.52
C VAL A 52 11.62 -6.16 -9.35
N PHE A 53 11.92 -7.28 -8.70
CA PHE A 53 12.29 -8.51 -9.40
C PHE A 53 11.06 -9.13 -10.08
N CYS A 54 11.05 -9.18 -11.41
CA CYS A 54 10.01 -9.85 -12.17
C CYS A 54 10.38 -11.33 -12.37
N THR A 55 9.56 -12.25 -11.85
CA THR A 55 9.83 -13.69 -11.96
C THR A 55 9.72 -14.23 -13.38
N ASP A 56 8.88 -13.59 -14.20
CA ASP A 56 8.63 -14.03 -15.58
C ASP A 56 9.79 -13.62 -16.51
N CYS A 57 10.29 -12.39 -16.34
CA CYS A 57 11.45 -11.88 -17.07
C CYS A 57 12.78 -12.39 -16.48
N ALA A 58 12.77 -12.82 -15.22
CA ALA A 58 13.96 -13.15 -14.42
C ALA A 58 14.98 -12.00 -14.31
N GLU A 59 14.49 -10.76 -14.29
CA GLU A 59 15.28 -9.52 -14.28
C GLU A 59 14.69 -8.49 -13.30
N GLU A 60 15.53 -7.55 -12.86
CA GLU A 60 15.10 -6.39 -12.06
C GLU A 60 14.47 -5.32 -12.96
N HIS A 61 13.25 -4.92 -12.64
CA HIS A 61 12.58 -3.80 -13.29
C HIS A 61 12.70 -2.55 -12.44
N TYR A 62 13.19 -1.47 -13.04
CA TYR A 62 13.38 -0.19 -12.39
C TYR A 62 12.26 0.77 -12.77
N TYR A 63 11.49 1.22 -11.78
CA TYR A 63 10.41 2.17 -11.98
C TYR A 63 10.71 3.47 -11.25
N GLY A 64 10.66 4.59 -11.96
CA GLY A 64 10.63 5.90 -11.33
C GLY A 64 9.36 6.08 -10.50
N TRP A 65 9.40 6.92 -9.47
CA TRP A 65 8.26 7.15 -8.57
C TRP A 65 6.96 7.45 -9.31
N ASP A 66 6.97 8.47 -10.17
CA ASP A 66 5.78 8.92 -10.89
C ASP A 66 5.32 7.85 -11.91
N MET A 67 6.26 7.16 -12.55
CA MET A 67 5.94 6.10 -13.52
C MET A 67 5.20 4.93 -12.87
N LEU A 68 5.64 4.47 -11.69
CA LEU A 68 4.96 3.36 -11.01
C LEU A 68 3.59 3.79 -10.47
N GLU A 69 3.49 5.03 -9.96
CA GLU A 69 2.24 5.61 -9.49
C GLU A 69 1.20 5.69 -10.63
N GLU A 70 1.59 6.23 -11.78
CA GLU A 70 0.76 6.29 -12.99
C GLU A 70 0.34 4.89 -13.46
N ASN A 71 1.25 3.91 -13.43
CA ASN A 71 0.98 2.53 -13.80
C ASN A 71 -0.07 1.86 -12.91
N LEU A 72 0.07 2.00 -11.60
CA LEU A 72 -0.86 1.41 -10.63
C LEU A 72 -2.22 2.12 -10.69
N GLN A 73 -2.23 3.44 -10.89
CA GLN A 73 -3.47 4.20 -11.07
C GLN A 73 -4.21 3.81 -12.35
N ALA A 74 -3.50 3.68 -13.47
CA ALA A 74 -4.08 3.20 -14.72
C ALA A 74 -4.59 1.76 -14.59
N LEU A 75 -3.84 0.89 -13.89
CA LEU A 75 -4.28 -0.48 -13.59
C LEU A 75 -5.59 -0.50 -12.79
N LEU A 76 -5.77 0.41 -11.82
CA LEU A 76 -7.04 0.57 -11.10
C LEU A 76 -8.19 1.04 -11.99
N ASP A 77 -7.92 1.98 -12.90
CA ASP A 77 -8.95 2.66 -13.68
C ASP A 77 -9.41 1.84 -14.88
N SER A 78 -8.48 1.21 -15.61
CA SER A 78 -8.75 0.48 -16.85
C SER A 78 -8.51 -1.02 -16.76
N GLY A 79 -7.95 -1.53 -15.66
CA GLY A 79 -7.56 -2.93 -15.53
C GLY A 79 -6.33 -3.31 -16.35
N THR A 80 -5.61 -2.30 -16.87
CA THR A 80 -4.40 -2.48 -17.68
C THR A 80 -3.34 -1.48 -17.28
N SER A 81 -2.11 -1.97 -17.11
CA SER A 81 -0.97 -1.09 -16.92
C SER A 81 -0.43 -0.66 -18.29
N PRO A 82 -0.24 0.64 -18.56
CA PRO A 82 0.37 1.09 -19.78
C PRO A 82 1.78 0.50 -19.92
N VAL A 83 2.16 0.12 -21.14
CA VAL A 83 3.55 -0.24 -21.41
C VAL A 83 4.35 1.05 -21.46
N HIS A 84 5.14 1.31 -20.42
CA HIS A 84 6.14 2.36 -20.43
C HIS A 84 7.47 1.82 -20.94
N GLU A 85 8.20 2.66 -21.67
CA GLU A 85 9.57 2.34 -22.05
C GLU A 85 10.45 2.31 -20.79
N PRO A 86 11.26 1.26 -20.59
CA PRO A 86 12.17 1.19 -19.45
C PRO A 86 13.14 2.39 -19.43
N PRO A 87 13.60 2.83 -18.25
CA PRO A 87 14.67 3.81 -18.17
C PRO A 87 15.90 3.31 -18.95
N PHE A 88 16.50 4.19 -19.76
CA PHE A 88 17.70 3.87 -20.51
C PHE A 88 18.92 3.81 -19.57
N ASP A 89 19.56 2.65 -19.47
CA ASP A 89 20.76 2.39 -18.64
C ASP A 89 20.57 2.80 -17.16
N PRO A 90 19.61 2.17 -16.44
CA PRO A 90 19.34 2.52 -15.05
C PRO A 90 20.53 2.13 -14.17
N HIS A 91 21.00 3.05 -13.34
CA HIS A 91 22.00 2.75 -12.32
C HIS A 91 21.30 2.08 -11.12
N PRO A 92 21.62 0.82 -10.77
CA PRO A 92 20.87 0.09 -9.74
C PRO A 92 20.80 0.82 -8.38
N ASP A 93 21.90 1.46 -7.96
CA ASP A 93 21.97 2.18 -6.69
C ASP A 93 21.05 3.43 -6.62
N ASP A 94 20.47 3.86 -7.73
CA ASP A 94 19.49 4.96 -7.74
C ASP A 94 18.07 4.49 -7.34
N TYR A 95 17.84 3.19 -7.20
CA TYR A 95 16.54 2.59 -6.95
C TYR A 95 16.60 1.71 -5.69
N ILE A 96 15.53 1.76 -4.90
CA ILE A 96 15.43 0.94 -3.69
C ILE A 96 14.62 -0.32 -3.97
N ASP A 97 15.09 -1.47 -3.51
CA ASP A 97 14.38 -2.75 -3.66
C ASP A 97 13.04 -2.74 -2.90
N TRP A 98 11.95 -3.17 -3.56
CA TRP A 98 10.62 -3.15 -2.96
C TRP A 98 10.53 -3.95 -1.65
N PRO A 99 10.92 -5.25 -1.59
CA PRO A 99 10.97 -6.00 -0.34
C PRO A 99 11.77 -5.32 0.76
N TYR A 100 12.93 -4.74 0.42
CA TYR A 100 13.74 -4.01 1.38
C TYR A 100 13.03 -2.76 1.91
N ALA A 101 12.45 -1.95 1.03
CA ALA A 101 11.72 -0.73 1.39
C ALA A 101 10.57 -1.06 2.36
N GLN A 102 9.80 -2.10 2.04
CA GLN A 102 8.72 -2.58 2.90
C GLN A 102 9.23 -3.03 4.27
N GLY A 103 10.28 -3.86 4.31
CA GLY A 103 10.85 -4.32 5.57
C GLY A 103 11.46 -3.20 6.42
N TYR A 104 12.02 -2.17 5.79
CA TYR A 104 12.51 -0.98 6.48
C TYR A 104 11.37 -0.21 7.15
N LEU A 105 10.27 0.02 6.43
CA LEU A 105 9.09 0.70 6.98
C LEU A 105 8.41 -0.11 8.09
N ASP A 106 8.31 -1.43 7.93
CA ASP A 106 7.80 -2.32 8.99
C ASP A 106 8.65 -2.18 10.27
N GLY A 107 9.97 -2.15 10.12
CA GLY A 107 10.91 -1.95 11.23
C GLY A 107 10.74 -0.58 11.92
N LEU A 108 10.50 0.49 11.15
CA LEU A 108 10.19 1.81 11.71
C LEU A 108 8.86 1.80 12.47
N GLY A 109 7.83 1.16 11.91
CA GLY A 109 6.53 0.98 12.55
C GLY A 109 6.63 0.24 13.89
N ASP A 110 7.38 -0.85 13.93
CA ASP A 110 7.67 -1.60 15.15
C ASP A 110 8.48 -0.77 16.17
N ALA A 111 9.36 0.12 15.70
CA ALA A 111 10.09 1.05 16.55
C ALA A 111 9.21 2.22 17.05
N GLY A 112 8.01 2.41 16.50
CA GLY A 112 7.10 3.50 16.83
C GLY A 112 7.41 4.81 16.10
N VAL A 113 8.12 4.74 14.96
CA VAL A 113 8.40 5.88 14.08
C VAL A 113 7.47 5.78 12.86
N PRO A 114 6.54 6.73 12.66
CA PRO A 114 5.64 6.68 11.50
C PRO A 114 6.42 6.90 10.19
N ALA A 115 6.07 6.11 9.17
CA ALA A 115 6.70 6.08 7.84
C ALA A 115 6.20 7.15 6.84
N LEU A 116 5.15 7.90 7.19
CA LEU A 116 4.55 8.99 6.42
C LEU A 116 4.17 10.12 7.39
N PRO A 117 4.03 11.38 6.95
CA PRO A 117 3.25 12.32 7.73
C PRO A 117 1.85 11.74 7.83
N ALA A 118 1.26 11.70 9.03
CA ALA A 118 -0.12 11.27 9.19
C ALA A 118 -1.05 12.25 8.44
N PRO A 119 -1.81 11.77 7.46
CA PRO A 119 -3.26 12.03 7.49
C PRO A 119 -4.05 10.78 7.07
N LEU A 120 -5.23 10.46 7.59
CA LEU A 120 -6.32 11.30 8.10
C LEU A 120 -6.76 10.90 9.53
N PRO A 121 -7.38 11.83 10.28
CA PRO A 121 -8.06 11.52 11.53
C PRO A 121 -9.23 10.56 11.31
N HIS A 122 -9.47 9.72 12.31
CA HIS A 122 -10.59 8.81 12.55
C HIS A 122 -11.76 8.80 11.54
N SER A 123 -12.10 7.62 11.00
CA SER A 123 -13.13 6.75 11.59
C SER A 123 -13.84 5.79 10.62
N SER A 124 -13.61 5.83 9.31
CA SER A 124 -14.30 4.94 8.36
C SER A 124 -13.31 4.07 7.58
N GLY A 125 -12.85 2.97 8.19
CA GLY A 125 -12.08 1.98 7.45
C GLY A 125 -11.39 0.92 8.31
N CYS A 126 -10.82 -0.06 7.63
CA CYS A 126 -9.99 -1.10 8.22
C CYS A 126 -8.72 -0.45 8.79
N PRO A 127 -8.42 -0.61 10.08
CA PRO A 127 -7.25 0.00 10.70
C PRO A 127 -5.94 -0.71 10.31
N PHE A 128 -6.01 -1.74 9.46
CA PHE A 128 -4.86 -2.46 8.93
C PHE A 128 -4.59 -2.12 7.46
N CYS A 129 -5.61 -2.17 6.59
CA CYS A 129 -5.43 -1.93 5.15
C CYS A 129 -6.13 -0.68 4.61
N GLY A 130 -6.78 0.12 5.46
CA GLY A 130 -7.43 1.37 5.06
C GLY A 130 -8.76 1.23 4.31
N VAL A 131 -9.16 0.03 3.85
CA VAL A 131 -10.41 -0.12 3.09
C VAL A 131 -11.63 0.31 3.89
N GLU A 132 -12.57 1.00 3.25
CA GLU A 132 -13.86 1.29 3.85
C GLU A 132 -14.58 0.00 4.26
N LEU A 133 -15.01 -0.06 5.51
CA LEU A 133 -15.73 -1.22 6.03
C LEU A 133 -17.24 -1.05 5.77
N PRO A 134 -18.00 -2.15 5.61
CA PRO A 134 -19.44 -2.09 5.32
C PRO A 134 -20.26 -1.31 6.37
N ASP A 135 -19.79 -1.27 7.61
CA ASP A 135 -20.36 -0.53 8.73
C ASP A 135 -19.56 0.74 9.07
N GLY A 136 -18.70 1.18 8.16
CA GLY A 136 -17.75 2.29 8.29
C GLY A 136 -16.58 1.96 9.19
N ASP A 137 -16.86 1.59 10.44
CA ASP A 137 -15.85 1.55 11.50
C ASP A 137 -15.48 0.12 11.95
N GLY A 138 -16.09 -0.92 11.40
CA GLY A 138 -15.74 -2.31 11.71
C GLY A 138 -16.24 -2.83 13.05
N ARG A 139 -17.15 -2.13 13.75
CA ARG A 139 -17.66 -2.57 15.07
C ARG A 139 -18.44 -3.87 14.99
N THR A 140 -19.20 -4.10 13.92
CA THR A 140 -20.14 -5.23 13.79
C THR A 140 -19.52 -6.45 13.10
N ILE A 141 -18.43 -6.28 12.35
CA ILE A 141 -17.75 -7.36 11.64
C ILE A 141 -16.50 -7.85 12.39
N SER A 142 -16.19 -9.14 12.30
CA SER A 142 -15.05 -9.75 13.02
C SER A 142 -13.76 -9.74 12.23
N PHE A 143 -13.84 -9.76 10.90
CA PHE A 143 -12.71 -9.78 9.98
C PHE A 143 -12.91 -8.74 8.89
N CYS A 144 -11.82 -8.14 8.43
CA CYS A 144 -11.84 -7.30 7.24
C CYS A 144 -12.13 -8.18 6.01
N PRO A 145 -13.11 -7.82 5.15
CA PRO A 145 -13.42 -8.60 3.95
C PRO A 145 -12.36 -8.49 2.84
N VAL A 146 -11.36 -7.64 3.02
CA VAL A 146 -10.29 -7.41 2.03
C VAL A 146 -8.99 -8.04 2.48
N CYS A 147 -8.42 -7.58 3.59
CA CYS A 147 -7.12 -8.09 4.04
C CYS A 147 -7.22 -9.33 4.96
N GLY A 148 -8.44 -9.79 5.27
CA GLY A 148 -8.67 -10.93 6.16
C GLY A 148 -8.29 -10.72 7.63
N MET A 149 -7.76 -9.55 8.01
CA MET A 149 -7.33 -9.29 9.38
C MET A 149 -8.49 -9.29 10.37
N HIS A 150 -8.25 -9.90 11.53
CA HIS A 150 -9.21 -9.89 12.62
C HIS A 150 -9.30 -8.51 13.28
N LEU A 151 -10.51 -7.95 13.34
CA LEU A 151 -10.77 -6.59 13.81
C LEU A 151 -10.90 -6.49 15.34
N GLY A 152 -10.80 -7.61 16.06
CA GLY A 152 -10.89 -7.63 17.52
C GLY A 152 -9.86 -6.75 18.22
N THR A 153 -8.61 -6.72 17.74
CA THR A 153 -7.57 -5.85 18.29
C THR A 153 -7.96 -4.38 18.20
N ALA A 154 -8.49 -3.95 17.04
CA ALA A 154 -8.96 -2.58 16.86
C ALA A 154 -10.11 -2.22 17.79
N LYS A 155 -11.05 -3.16 18.03
CA LYS A 155 -12.15 -2.96 18.98
C LYS A 155 -11.63 -2.78 20.40
N ILE A 156 -10.67 -3.60 20.83
CA ILE A 156 -10.03 -3.48 22.14
C ILE A 156 -9.33 -2.12 22.26
N VAL A 157 -8.55 -1.73 21.24
CA VAL A 157 -7.85 -0.45 21.22
C VAL A 157 -8.81 0.73 21.36
N ARG A 158 -9.95 0.73 20.64
CA ARG A 158 -10.97 1.76 20.82
C ARG A 158 -11.51 1.84 22.24
N VAL A 159 -11.79 0.70 22.89
CA VAL A 159 -12.22 0.70 24.30
C VAL A 159 -11.14 1.29 25.20
N LEU A 160 -9.87 0.96 24.97
CA LEU A 160 -8.76 1.49 25.76
C LEU A 160 -8.63 3.00 25.62
N LEU A 161 -8.74 3.53 24.40
CA LEU A 161 -8.67 4.96 24.13
C LEU A 161 -9.93 5.70 24.61
N GLU A 162 -11.11 5.31 24.10
CA GLU A 162 -12.37 6.05 24.25
C GLU A 162 -12.99 5.88 25.65
N GLN A 163 -12.87 4.69 26.25
CA GLN A 163 -13.56 4.37 27.51
C GLN A 163 -12.62 4.31 28.70
N GLN A 164 -11.38 3.85 28.51
CA GLN A 164 -10.41 3.74 29.59
C GLN A 164 -9.45 4.93 29.66
N GLY A 165 -9.50 5.85 28.69
CA GLY A 165 -8.68 7.06 28.66
C GLY A 165 -7.18 6.79 28.58
N TRP A 166 -6.78 5.66 27.98
CA TRP A 166 -5.37 5.40 27.71
C TRP A 166 -4.88 6.33 26.60
N SER A 167 -3.62 6.76 26.68
CA SER A 167 -3.02 7.51 25.59
C SER A 167 -2.69 6.59 24.40
N SER A 168 -2.62 7.19 23.21
CA SER A 168 -2.18 6.58 21.96
C SER A 168 -0.84 5.86 22.11
N GLU A 169 0.14 6.49 22.76
CA GLU A 169 1.49 5.97 22.98
C GLU A 169 1.46 4.73 23.88
N ARG A 170 0.65 4.79 24.94
CA ARG A 170 0.51 3.66 25.88
C ARG A 170 -0.14 2.46 25.21
N VAL A 171 -1.12 2.68 24.34
CA VAL A 171 -1.76 1.61 23.58
C VAL A 171 -0.81 1.03 22.53
N ALA A 172 -0.06 1.86 21.81
CA ALA A 172 0.94 1.40 20.87
C ALA A 172 2.01 0.53 21.57
N GLU A 173 2.49 0.95 22.74
CA GLU A 173 3.42 0.17 23.55
C GLU A 173 2.85 -1.20 23.96
N LEU A 174 1.57 -1.24 24.34
CA LEU A 174 0.89 -2.49 24.66
C LEU A 174 0.84 -3.42 23.45
N LEU A 175 0.48 -2.91 22.26
CA LEU A 175 0.41 -3.71 21.03
C LEU A 175 1.77 -4.30 20.69
N ARG A 176 2.84 -3.49 20.73
CA ARG A 176 4.22 -3.94 20.50
C ARG A 176 4.65 -5.02 21.48
N SER A 177 4.42 -4.78 22.78
CA SER A 177 4.72 -5.74 23.84
C SER A 177 3.98 -7.06 23.65
N ALA A 178 2.75 -7.02 23.14
CA ALA A 178 1.93 -8.18 22.83
C ALA A 178 2.23 -8.81 21.46
N ARG A 179 3.16 -8.23 20.67
CA ARG A 179 3.46 -8.64 19.28
C ARG A 179 2.21 -8.63 18.39
N LEU A 180 1.35 -7.64 18.59
CA LEU A 180 0.18 -7.40 17.76
C LEU A 180 0.53 -6.37 16.68
N PRO A 181 0.00 -6.51 15.45
CA PRO A 181 0.27 -5.55 14.40
C PRO A 181 -0.15 -4.13 14.80
N PRO A 182 0.60 -3.10 14.37
CA PRO A 182 0.23 -1.71 14.61
C PRO A 182 -1.08 -1.37 13.89
N LEU A 183 -1.80 -0.36 14.42
CA LEU A 183 -3.02 0.14 13.82
C LEU A 183 -2.76 1.49 13.17
N ARG A 184 -3.21 1.65 11.93
CA ARG A 184 -3.13 2.90 11.18
C ARG A 184 -3.83 4.02 11.96
N GLY A 185 -3.17 5.18 12.06
CA GLY A 185 -3.71 6.37 12.72
C GLY A 185 -3.70 6.34 14.26
N LEU A 186 -3.05 5.36 14.90
CA LEU A 186 -3.00 5.29 16.37
C LEU A 186 -2.11 6.35 17.02
N LEU A 187 -1.00 6.74 16.38
CA LEU A 187 -0.02 7.71 16.91
C LEU A 187 -0.02 9.02 16.11
N ALA A 188 -1.15 9.43 15.53
CA ALA A 188 -1.19 10.69 14.77
C ALA A 188 -0.73 11.86 15.67
N ASP A 189 0.23 12.64 15.20
CA ASP A 189 0.89 13.71 15.94
C ASP A 189 -0.14 14.74 16.45
N ASP A 190 -0.09 15.01 17.76
CA ASP A 190 -0.79 16.12 18.41
C ASP A 190 -0.06 17.43 18.06
N ASP A 191 -0.17 17.85 16.80
CA ASP A 191 0.19 19.22 16.40
C ASP A 191 -0.87 20.15 17.00
N GLY A 192 -0.59 20.58 18.23
CA GLY A 192 -1.43 21.47 19.00
C GLY A 192 -1.70 22.78 18.26
N GLU A 193 -2.93 22.95 17.77
CA GLU A 193 -3.53 24.28 17.68
C GLU A 193 -4.19 24.61 19.01
N GLY A 194 -3.35 25.07 19.93
CA GLY A 194 -3.77 25.74 21.14
C GLY A 194 -2.73 26.78 21.53
N GLU A 195 -2.87 28.01 21.05
CA GLU A 195 -2.65 29.18 21.91
C GLU A 195 -3.47 30.39 21.46
N PRO A 196 -3.88 31.26 22.41
CA PRO A 196 -4.99 32.18 22.27
C PRO A 196 -4.58 33.56 21.76
N SER A 197 -5.54 34.30 21.20
CA SER A 197 -5.60 35.77 21.23
C SER A 197 -7.05 36.23 21.23
#